data_AF-A0A948HMK0-F1
#
_entry.id   AF-A0A948HMK0-F1
#
_cell.length_a   1.000
_cell.length_b   1.000
_cell.length_c   1.000
_cell.angle_alpha   90.00
_cell.angle_beta   90.00
_cell.angle_gamma   90.00
#
_symmetry.space_group_name_H-M   'P 1'
#
loop_
_entity.id
_entity.type
_entity.pdbx_description
1 polymer ?
#
loop_
_entity_poly.entity_id
_entity_poly.type
_entity_poly.pdbx_seq_one_letter_code
_entity_poly.pdbx_strand_id
1 'polypeptide(L)'
;MDGQKEAFRLAHAELAQCWAGGMSAAERWAVYDAIHDRLVAQWPAEAHRIVGMMVMWVTEIRGTCPAPYRTADAGLSDSALLRACRIDS
;
A
#
# COMPACT_ATOMS: atom_id res chain seq x y z
N MET A 1 9.80 20.28 -13.73
CA MET A 1 9.21 18.93 -13.57
C MET A 1 9.61 18.27 -12.25
N ASP A 2 10.69 18.70 -11.60
CA ASP A 2 11.24 18.03 -10.41
C ASP A 2 10.35 18.15 -9.15
N GLY A 3 9.57 19.23 -9.04
CA GLY A 3 8.68 19.45 -7.88
C GLY A 3 7.54 18.44 -7.76
N GLN A 4 6.98 17.97 -8.87
CA GLN A 4 5.90 16.97 -8.85
C GLN A 4 6.44 15.59 -8.45
N LYS A 5 7.58 15.19 -9.02
CA LYS A 5 8.26 13.94 -8.66
C LYS A 5 8.62 13.90 -7.19
N GLU A 6 9.11 15.01 -6.65
CA GLU A 6 9.45 15.11 -5.22
C GLU A 6 8.20 15.07 -4.34
N ALA A 7 7.12 15.76 -4.70
CA ALA A 7 5.85 15.69 -3.98
C ALA A 7 5.29 14.26 -3.92
N PHE A 8 5.36 13.52 -5.03
CA PHE A 8 4.95 12.11 -5.07
C PHE A 8 5.85 11.22 -4.21
N ARG A 9 7.18 11.45 -4.24
CA ARG A 9 8.13 10.72 -3.39
C ARG A 9 7.84 10.92 -1.90
N LEU A 10 7.56 12.16 -1.49
CA LEU A 10 7.22 12.50 -0.11
C LEU A 10 5.87 11.88 0.31
N ALA A 11 4.84 11.99 -0.55
CA ALA A 11 3.54 11.38 -0.30
C ALA A 11 3.62 9.85 -0.14
N HIS A 12 4.42 9.18 -0.99
CA HIS A 12 4.66 7.75 -0.86
C HIS A 12 5.35 7.38 0.46
N ALA A 13 6.36 8.14 0.86
CA ALA A 13 7.06 7.92 2.14
C ALA A 13 6.16 8.15 3.36
N GLU A 14 5.24 9.12 3.28
CA GLU A 14 4.23 9.41 4.30
C GLU A 14 3.24 8.22 4.45
N LEU A 15 2.73 7.70 3.33
CA LEU A 15 1.90 6.49 3.32
C LEU A 15 2.65 5.28 3.91
N ALA A 16 3.90 5.04 3.50
CA ALA A 16 4.67 3.91 3.99
C ALA A 16 4.87 3.96 5.52
N GLN A 17 5.16 5.14 6.08
CA GLN A 17 5.30 5.33 7.53
C GLN A 17 3.98 5.07 8.26
N CYS A 18 2.87 5.57 7.74
CA CYS A 18 1.55 5.39 8.32
C CYS A 18 1.15 3.90 8.44
N TRP A 19 1.51 3.10 7.44
CA TRP A 19 1.25 1.66 7.44
C TRP A 19 2.26 0.83 8.24
N ALA A 20 3.50 1.29 8.40
CA ALA A 20 4.50 0.64 9.25
C ALA A 20 4.25 0.87 10.75
N GLY A 21 3.51 1.91 11.12
CA GLY A 21 3.18 2.25 12.50
C GLY A 21 1.99 1.47 13.09
N GLY A 22 1.82 1.58 14.41
CA GLY A 22 0.71 1.00 15.18
C GLY A 22 -0.65 1.69 15.00
N MET A 23 -0.84 2.45 13.91
CA MET A 23 -2.10 3.13 13.59
C MET A 23 -3.23 2.14 13.29
N SER A 24 -4.45 2.54 13.63
CA SER A 24 -5.66 1.81 13.25
C SER A 24 -5.91 1.88 11.74
N ALA A 25 -6.76 0.98 11.23
CA ALA A 25 -7.15 1.01 9.82
C ALA A 25 -7.83 2.32 9.41
N ALA A 26 -8.66 2.91 10.29
CA ALA A 26 -9.35 4.16 10.01
C ALA A 26 -8.39 5.34 9.87
N GLU A 27 -7.39 5.43 10.75
CA GLU A 27 -6.36 6.48 10.69
C GLU A 27 -5.53 6.38 9.41
N ARG A 28 -5.19 5.15 9.00
CA ARG A 28 -4.47 4.90 7.75
C ARG A 28 -5.22 5.41 6.52
N TRP A 29 -6.52 5.11 6.44
CA TRP A 29 -7.35 5.58 5.33
C TRP A 29 -7.59 7.10 5.37
N ALA A 30 -7.70 7.70 6.55
CA ALA A 30 -7.78 9.16 6.67
C ALA A 30 -6.52 9.86 6.13
N VAL A 31 -5.33 9.30 6.38
CA VAL A 31 -4.07 9.80 5.81
C VAL A 31 -4.04 9.63 4.29
N TYR A 32 -4.51 8.49 3.79
CA TYR A 32 -4.65 8.28 2.35
C TYR A 32 -5.52 9.33 1.68
N ASP A 33 -6.71 9.59 2.23
CA ASP A 33 -7.64 10.58 1.67
C ASP A 33 -7.04 12.00 1.70
N ALA A 34 -6.39 12.38 2.81
CA ALA A 34 -5.73 13.68 2.93
C ALA A 34 -4.60 13.87 1.90
N ILE A 35 -3.82 12.82 1.63
CA ILE A 35 -2.78 12.84 0.59
C ILE A 35 -3.40 12.94 -0.79
N HIS A 36 -4.45 12.17 -1.07
CA HIS A 36 -5.17 12.19 -2.33
C HIS A 36 -5.67 13.61 -2.64
N ASP A 37 -6.38 14.22 -1.70
CA ASP A 37 -6.96 15.55 -1.88
C ASP A 37 -5.89 16.62 -2.10
N ARG A 38 -4.78 16.55 -1.36
CA ARG A 38 -3.62 17.45 -1.55
C ARG A 38 -3.03 17.33 -2.96
N LEU A 39 -2.83 16.10 -3.45
CA LEU A 39 -2.25 15.87 -4.77
C LEU A 39 -3.21 16.28 -5.90
N VAL A 40 -4.50 15.96 -5.78
CA VAL A 40 -5.52 16.34 -6.77
C VAL A 40 -5.73 17.85 -6.81
N ALA A 41 -5.72 18.53 -5.67
CA ALA A 41 -5.79 19.99 -5.63
C ALA A 41 -4.63 20.66 -6.38
N GLN A 42 -3.43 20.05 -6.33
CA GLN A 42 -2.24 20.57 -6.99
C GLN A 42 -2.17 20.20 -8.48
N TRP A 43 -2.67 19.02 -8.87
CA TRP A 43 -2.69 18.53 -10.25
C TRP A 43 -4.05 17.93 -10.63
N PRO A 44 -5.11 18.75 -10.76
CA PRO A 44 -6.47 18.26 -10.97
C PRO A 44 -6.62 17.53 -12.31
N ALA A 45 -5.87 17.94 -13.34
CA ALA A 45 -5.85 17.27 -14.64
C ALA A 45 -5.31 15.82 -14.57
N GLU A 46 -4.59 15.45 -13.50
CA GLU A 46 -4.02 14.12 -13.29
C GLU A 46 -4.80 13.27 -12.28
N ALA A 47 -6.00 13.69 -11.85
CA ALA A 47 -6.74 13.02 -10.76
C ALA A 47 -6.88 11.50 -10.94
N HIS A 48 -7.28 11.03 -12.13
CA HIS A 48 -7.39 9.59 -12.42
C HIS A 48 -6.04 8.85 -12.29
N ARG A 49 -4.94 9.49 -12.70
CA ARG A 49 -3.60 8.93 -12.61
C ARG A 49 -3.13 8.88 -11.15
N ILE A 50 -3.43 9.92 -10.37
CA ILE A 50 -3.12 10.00 -8.93
C ILE A 50 -3.83 8.87 -8.19
N VAL A 51 -5.12 8.66 -8.43
CA VAL A 51 -5.89 7.54 -7.84
C VAL A 51 -5.24 6.20 -8.15
N GLY A 52 -4.95 5.93 -9.43
CA GLY A 52 -4.32 4.66 -9.83
C GLY A 52 -2.96 4.43 -9.17
N MET A 53 -2.12 5.48 -9.12
CA MET A 53 -0.81 5.44 -8.50
C MET A 53 -0.90 5.17 -6.98
N MET A 54 -1.80 5.86 -6.28
CA MET A 54 -1.97 5.69 -4.83
C MET A 54 -2.50 4.30 -4.46
N VAL A 55 -3.41 3.73 -5.26
CA VAL A 55 -3.87 2.34 -5.08
C VAL A 55 -2.71 1.35 -5.23
N MET A 56 -1.85 1.53 -6.24
CA MET A 56 -0.65 0.69 -6.40
C MET A 56 0.26 0.79 -5.19
N TRP A 57 0.56 2.01 -4.72
CA TRP A 57 1.39 2.24 -3.54
C TRP A 57 0.86 1.53 -2.29
N VAL A 58 -0.44 1.66 -1.97
CA VAL A 58 -1.02 0.98 -0.80
C VAL A 58 -0.96 -0.54 -0.96
N THR A 59 -1.15 -1.04 -2.18
CA THR A 59 -1.06 -2.49 -2.47
C THR A 59 0.36 -3.02 -2.28
N GLU A 60 1.37 -2.26 -2.71
CA GLU A 60 2.79 -2.55 -2.51
C GLU A 60 3.16 -2.51 -1.02
N ILE A 61 2.78 -1.44 -0.32
CA ILE A 61 3.06 -1.24 1.11
C ILE A 61 2.45 -2.35 1.97
N ARG A 62 1.24 -2.79 1.64
CA ARG A 62 0.56 -3.88 2.37
C ARG A 62 1.14 -5.27 2.08
N GLY A 63 2.10 -5.38 1.14
CA GLY A 63 2.63 -6.67 0.69
C GLY A 63 1.61 -7.51 -0.08
N THR A 64 0.50 -6.90 -0.53
CA THR A 64 -0.56 -7.57 -1.28
C THR A 64 -0.41 -7.40 -2.79
N CYS A 65 0.78 -6.98 -3.25
CA CYS A 65 1.06 -6.91 -4.68
C CYS A 65 0.85 -8.30 -5.27
N PRO A 66 -0.15 -8.52 -6.15
CA PRO A 66 -0.27 -9.78 -6.83
C PRO A 66 1.02 -9.93 -7.63
N ALA A 67 1.87 -10.86 -7.21
CA ALA A 67 3.05 -11.21 -7.98
C ALA A 67 2.60 -11.37 -9.44
N PRO A 68 3.30 -10.77 -10.43
CA PRO A 68 3.00 -11.06 -11.81
C PRO A 68 3.12 -12.57 -11.92
N TYR A 69 2.01 -13.23 -12.22
CA TYR A 69 1.82 -14.67 -12.43
C TYR A 69 3.09 -15.33 -12.97
N ARG A 70 4.05 -15.64 -12.09
CA ARG A 70 5.17 -16.49 -12.40
C ARG A 70 4.70 -17.87 -12.02
N THR A 71 4.15 -18.50 -13.04
CA THR A 71 4.01 -19.94 -13.15
C THR A 71 5.30 -20.63 -12.67
N ALA A 72 5.10 -21.78 -12.00
CA ALA A 72 6.10 -22.69 -11.43
C ALA A 72 6.59 -22.32 -10.02
N ASP A 73 5.73 -22.67 -9.05
CA ASP A 73 6.16 -23.29 -7.80
C ASP A 73 7.14 -24.42 -8.12
N ALA A 74 8.42 -24.13 -7.94
CA ALA A 74 9.47 -25.09 -7.80
C ALA A 74 10.08 -24.91 -6.40
N GLY A 75 9.34 -25.36 -5.39
CA GLY A 75 9.95 -26.09 -4.30
C GLY A 75 10.36 -25.28 -3.08
N LEU A 76 9.76 -25.70 -1.96
CA LEU A 76 10.35 -25.76 -0.63
C LEU A 76 10.48 -24.42 0.12
N SER A 77 9.50 -24.15 0.98
CA SER A 77 9.65 -24.33 2.44
C SER A 77 8.81 -23.31 3.20
N ASP A 78 7.58 -23.69 3.57
CA ASP A 78 6.81 -22.96 4.57
C ASP A 78 6.24 -23.94 5.63
N SER A 79 7.17 -24.56 6.37
CA SER A 79 6.90 -25.34 7.60
C SER A 79 6.35 -24.48 8.76
N ALA A 80 5.68 -23.36 8.48
CA ALA A 80 5.04 -22.49 9.47
C ALA A 80 3.52 -22.43 9.32
N LEU A 81 2.94 -23.07 8.30
CA LEU A 81 1.50 -23.31 8.23
C LEU A 81 1.14 -24.51 9.10
N LEU A 82 0.19 -24.31 10.03
CA LEU A 82 -0.48 -25.32 10.87
C LEU A 82 0.14 -25.60 12.26
N ARG A 83 0.21 -24.60 13.14
CA ARG A 83 0.05 -24.85 14.59
C ARG A 83 -1.37 -24.53 15.05
N ALA A 84 -2.22 -25.54 14.88
CA ALA A 84 -3.27 -25.99 15.80
C ALA A 84 -4.06 -24.91 16.58
N CYS A 85 -5.18 -24.48 16.02
CA CYS A 85 -6.34 -24.13 16.84
C CYS A 85 -6.90 -25.44 17.44
N ARG A 86 -6.49 -25.79 18.67
CA ARG A 86 -7.28 -26.73 19.48
C ARG A 86 -8.43 -25.95 20.09
N ILE A 87 -9.65 -26.27 19.65
CA ILE A 87 -10.89 -25.90 20.32
C ILE A 87 -11.16 -27.06 21.30
N ASP A 88 -11.03 -26.81 22.60
CA ASP A 88 -11.54 -27.70 23.65
C ASP A 88 -13.06 -27.55 23.70
N SER A 89 -13.78 -28.67 23.73
CA SER A 89 -15.22 -28.78 24.03
C SER A 89 -15.43 -29.74 25.18
#